data_AF-A0A926X7Z4-F1
#
_entry.id   AF-A0A926X7Z4-F1
#
_cell.length_a   1.000
_cell.length_b   1.000
_cell.length_c   1.000
_cell.angle_alpha   90.00
_cell.angle_beta   90.00
_cell.angle_gamma   90.00
#
_symmetry.space_group_name_H-M   'P 1'
#
loop_
_entity.id
_entity.type
_entity.pdbx_description
1 polymer ?
#
loop_
_entity_poly.entity_id
_entity_poly.type
_entity_poly.pdbx_seq_one_letter_code
_entity_poly.pdbx_strand_id
1 'polypeptide(L)' 'MVSTLVRPVQSALTAPSLSASAIEAIQFLSLSNLSADQQIIVETAIGQVALQRNCSRLTAAYWLNSKAFPELF' A
#
# COMPACT_ATOMS: atom_id res chain seq x y z
N MET A 1 -9.07 -23.78 37.89
CA MET A 1 -7.70 -23.25 37.69
C MET A 1 -7.54 -23.02 36.19
N VAL A 2 -7.51 -21.75 35.78
CA VAL A 2 -7.58 -21.31 34.38
C VAL A 2 -6.17 -21.39 33.77
N SER A 3 -5.95 -22.35 32.87
CA SER A 3 -4.74 -22.40 32.04
C SER A 3 -4.85 -21.38 30.93
N THR A 4 -4.18 -20.24 31.11
CA THR A 4 -4.05 -19.18 30.12
C THR A 4 -3.22 -19.69 28.95
N LEU A 5 -3.90 -19.94 27.83
CA LEU A 5 -3.30 -20.30 26.54
C LEU A 5 -2.51 -19.09 26.04
N VAL A 6 -1.19 -19.11 26.27
CA VAL A 6 -0.25 -18.12 25.71
C VAL A 6 -0.28 -18.28 24.20
N ARG A 7 -1.00 -17.39 23.51
CA ARG A 7 -0.93 -17.28 22.06
C ARG A 7 0.48 -16.83 21.69
N PRO A 8 1.17 -17.51 20.76
CA PRO A 8 2.37 -16.95 20.19
C PRO A 8 1.97 -15.70 19.41
N VAL A 9 2.42 -14.53 19.87
CA VAL A 9 2.49 -13.31 19.05
C VAL A 9 3.54 -13.62 17.99
N GLN A 10 3.09 -14.21 16.90
CA GLN A 10 3.91 -14.44 15.72
C GLN A 10 4.19 -13.05 15.16
N SER A 11 5.33 -12.49 15.58
CA SER A 11 5.91 -11.27 15.06
C SER A 11 5.95 -11.38 13.54
N ALA A 12 5.02 -10.69 12.88
CA ALA A 12 5.04 -10.45 11.45
C ALA A 12 6.21 -9.49 11.13
N LEU A 13 7.44 -9.98 11.27
CA LEU A 13 8.62 -9.44 10.61
C LEU A 13 8.65 -9.97 9.18
N THR A 14 7.58 -9.71 8.45
CA THR A 14 7.63 -9.67 7.00
C THR A 14 7.86 -8.19 6.70
N ALA A 15 8.96 -7.85 6.02
CA ALA A 15 9.10 -6.51 5.43
C ALA A 15 7.74 -6.10 4.83
N PRO A 16 7.31 -4.83 4.87
CA PRO A 16 6.03 -4.44 4.29
C PRO A 16 6.07 -4.75 2.79
N SER A 17 5.69 -5.98 2.44
CA SER A 17 5.55 -6.43 1.08
C SER A 17 4.36 -5.67 0.58
N LEU A 18 4.59 -4.82 -0.41
CA LEU A 18 3.56 -4.06 -1.06
C LEU A 18 2.39 -4.97 -1.38
N SER A 19 1.17 -4.54 -1.05
CA SER A 19 -0.02 -5.25 -1.49
C SER A 19 -0.02 -5.33 -3.01
N ALA A 20 -0.60 -6.41 -3.57
CA ALA A 20 -0.70 -6.58 -5.02
C ALA A 20 -1.33 -5.35 -5.69
N SER A 21 -2.34 -4.75 -5.05
CA SER A 21 -2.97 -3.48 -5.43
C SER A 21 -2.00 -2.29 -5.49
N ALA A 22 -1.04 -2.18 -4.58
CA ALA A 22 -0.05 -1.10 -4.58
C ALA A 22 0.97 -1.28 -5.71
N ILE A 23 1.31 -2.53 -6.06
CA ILE A 23 2.15 -2.84 -7.22
C ILE A 23 1.42 -2.48 -8.52
N GLU A 24 0.16 -2.90 -8.65
CA GLU A 24 -0.68 -2.55 -9.81
C GLU A 24 -0.89 -1.04 -9.93
N ALA A 25 -1.13 -0.35 -8.82
CA ALA A 25 -1.28 1.11 -8.81
C ALA A 25 0.00 1.81 -9.28
N ILE A 26 1.19 1.35 -8.87
CA ILE A 26 2.47 1.89 -9.36
C ILE A 26 2.58 1.74 -10.88
N GLN A 27 2.17 0.58 -11.43
CA GLN A 27 2.16 0.36 -12.87
C GLN A 27 1.15 1.28 -13.57
N PHE A 28 -0.07 1.42 -13.05
CA PHE A 28 -1.08 2.31 -13.65
C PHE A 28 -0.72 3.79 -13.58
N LEU A 29 -0.04 4.23 -12.51
CA LEU A 29 0.42 5.61 -12.38
C LEU A 29 1.41 5.99 -13.49
N SER A 30 2.18 5.04 -14.02
CA SER A 30 3.06 5.28 -15.17
C SER A 30 2.34 5.43 -16.52
N LEU A 31 1.05 5.14 -16.59
CA LEU A 31 0.26 5.30 -17.81
C LEU A 31 -0.15 6.76 -18.02
N SER A 32 -0.08 7.23 -19.27
CA SER A 32 -0.50 8.60 -19.62
C SER A 32 -2.01 8.82 -19.55
N ASN A 33 -2.81 7.75 -19.56
CA ASN A 33 -4.26 7.83 -19.50
C ASN A 33 -4.80 6.62 -18.72
N LEU A 34 -5.52 6.87 -17.62
CA LEU A 34 -6.11 5.82 -16.79
C LEU A 34 -7.61 5.72 -17.08
N SER A 35 -8.09 4.48 -17.27
CA SER A 35 -9.53 4.21 -17.26
C SER A 35 -10.13 4.45 -15.87
N ALA A 36 -11.46 4.62 -15.80
CA ALA A 36 -12.15 4.78 -14.53
C ALA A 36 -11.88 3.63 -13.55
N ASP A 37 -11.84 2.38 -14.04
CA ASP A 37 -11.53 1.21 -13.22
C ASP A 37 -10.10 1.26 -12.68
N GLN A 38 -9.13 1.67 -13.50
CA GLN A 38 -7.74 1.82 -13.07
C GLN A 38 -7.58 2.93 -12.01
N GLN A 39 -8.32 4.03 -12.13
CA GLN A 39 -8.36 5.07 -11.10
C GLN A 39 -8.89 4.54 -9.77
N ILE A 40 -9.93 3.70 -9.79
CA ILE A 40 -10.47 3.06 -8.58
C ILE A 40 -9.42 2.16 -7.92
N ILE A 41 -8.65 1.41 -8.71
CA ILE A 41 -7.58 0.55 -8.18
C ILE A 41 -6.48 1.40 -7.53
N VAL A 42 -6.07 2.50 -8.16
CA VAL A 42 -5.09 3.45 -7.58
C VAL A 42 -5.61 4.04 -6.27
N GLU A 43 -6.86 4.50 -6.22
CA GLU A 43 -7.47 5.05 -5.00
C GLU A 43 -7.60 4.02 -3.87
N THR A 44 -7.88 2.77 -4.23
CA THR A 44 -7.92 1.64 -3.28
C THR A 44 -6.53 1.37 -2.72
N ALA A 45 -5.50 1.37 -3.57
CA ALA A 45 -4.12 1.19 -3.17
C ALA A 45 -3.62 2.31 -2.26
N ILE A 46 -3.95 3.57 -2.55
CA ILE A 46 -3.64 4.72 -1.69
C ILE A 46 -4.24 4.51 -0.29
N GLY A 47 -5.51 4.10 -0.23
CA GLY A 47 -6.19 3.81 1.05
C GLY A 47 -5.51 2.70 1.83
N GLN A 48 -5.11 1.61 1.17
CA GLN A 48 -4.41 0.50 1.82
C GLN A 48 -3.03 0.91 2.33
N VAL A 49 -2.25 1.66 1.55
CA VAL A 49 -0.93 2.16 1.98
C VAL A 49 -1.06 3.12 3.16
N ALA A 50 -2.07 4.00 3.14
CA ALA A 50 -2.37 4.91 4.24
C ALA A 50 -2.65 4.16 5.55
N LEU A 51 -3.48 3.11 5.49
CA LEU A 51 -3.78 2.25 6.64
C LEU A 51 -2.55 1.47 7.11
N GLN A 52 -1.82 0.82 6.19
CA GLN A 52 -0.64 0.00 6.52
C GLN A 52 0.47 0.82 7.18
N ARG A 53 0.60 2.09 6.79
CA ARG A 53 1.68 2.97 7.26
C ARG A 53 1.22 4.01 8.27
N ASN A 54 -0.06 3.97 8.64
CA ASN A 54 -0.68 4.93 9.54
C ASN A 54 -0.37 6.38 9.14
N CYS A 55 -0.52 6.71 7.85
CA CYS A 55 -0.24 8.03 7.31
C CYS A 55 -1.45 8.59 6.56
N SER A 56 -1.40 9.88 6.21
CA SER A 56 -2.48 10.50 5.43
C SER A 56 -2.56 9.90 4.01
N ARG A 57 -3.75 9.92 3.39
CA ARG A 57 -3.92 9.51 1.98
C ARG A 57 -3.00 10.29 1.05
N LEU A 58 -2.77 11.58 1.31
CA LEU A 58 -1.88 12.41 0.52
C LEU A 58 -0.42 11.95 0.62
N THR A 59 0.03 11.61 1.83
CA THR A 59 1.38 11.04 2.05
C THR A 59 1.52 9.66 1.39
N ALA A 60 0.48 8.83 1.45
CA ALA A 60 0.47 7.53 0.78
C ALA A 60 0.51 7.66 -0.75
N ALA A 61 -0.24 8.60 -1.33
CA ALA A 61 -0.22 8.91 -2.75
C ALA A 61 1.14 9.43 -3.19
N TYR A 62 1.75 10.35 -2.42
CA TYR A 62 3.11 10.83 -2.66
C TYR A 62 4.11 9.68 -2.66
N TRP A 63 4.01 8.78 -1.70
CA TRP A 63 4.89 7.61 -1.64
C TRP A 63 4.71 6.66 -2.82
N LEU A 64 3.47 6.42 -3.27
CA LEU A 64 3.22 5.63 -4.48
C LEU A 64 3.82 6.30 -5.72
N ASN A 65 3.66 7.61 -5.85
CA ASN A 65 4.28 8.38 -6.94
C ASN A 65 5.81 8.32 -6.89
N SER A 66 6.43 8.36 -5.70
CA SER A 66 7.88 8.21 -5.58
C SER A 66 8.39 6.81 -5.93
N LYS A 67 7.49 5.82 -6.01
CA LYS A 67 7.82 4.47 -6.52
C LYS A 67 7.54 4.32 -8.01
N ALA A 68 6.50 4.97 -8.52
CA ALA A 68 6.20 4.99 -9.96
C ALA A 68 7.20 5.84 -10.76
N PHE A 69 7.72 6.91 -10.18
CA PHE A 69 8.59 7.88 -10.85
C PHE A 69 9.86 8.16 -10.05
N PRO A 70 10.76 7.17 -9.86
CA PRO A 70 11.97 7.34 -9.04
C PRO A 70 12.91 8.45 -9.55
N GLU A 71 12.85 8.82 -10.83
CA GLU A 71 13.67 9.89 -11.42
C GLU A 71 13.21 11.31 -11.02
N LEU A 72 11.98 11.46 -10.49
CA LEU A 72 11.40 12.75 -10.12
C LEU A 72 11.59 13.10 -8.63
N PHE A 73 12.18 12.20 -7.83
CA PHE A 73 12.27 12.29 -6.37
C PHE A 73 13.67 11.95 -5.86
#